data_AF-A0A537QT14-F1
#
_entry.id   AF-A0A537QT14-F1
#
_cell.length_a   1.000
_cell.length_b   1.000
_cell.length_c   1.000
_cell.angle_alpha   90.00
_cell.angle_beta   90.00
_cell.angle_gamma   90.00
#
_symmetry.space_group_name_H-M   'P 1'
#
loop_
_entity.id
_entity.type
_entity.pdbx_description
1 polymer ?
#
loop_
_entity_poly.entity_id
_entity_poly.type
_entity_poly.pdbx_seq_one_letter_code
_entity_poly.pdbx_strand_id
1 'polypeptide(L)'
;MRTSHKKRLARLVAALDESESEAIDRRCTLRFYAYVCEDIREAMEWRGIDPACSRPLLAMEAKLAGFVDTPELRDTDGAYCAAKQAEALAEGDDPWGEAEDAVMLAGQRYLDGSRPDFRFASLLEIWPWALVQDRLLPAIPDGG
;
A
#
# COMPACT_ATOMS: atom_id res chain seq x y z
N MET A 1 -2.59 2.76 -48.69
CA MET A 1 -3.63 2.26 -47.74
C MET A 1 -3.08 1.40 -46.60
N ARG A 2 -2.20 0.43 -46.84
CA ARG A 2 -1.65 -0.48 -45.80
C ARG A 2 -0.94 0.20 -44.61
N THR A 3 -0.16 1.27 -44.87
CA THR A 3 0.58 2.02 -43.84
C THR A 3 -0.31 2.83 -42.90
N SER A 4 -1.43 3.35 -43.39
CA SER A 4 -2.43 4.07 -42.57
C SER A 4 -3.15 3.12 -41.61
N HIS A 5 -3.49 1.92 -42.08
CA HIS A 5 -4.10 0.88 -41.24
C HIS A 5 -3.16 0.40 -40.12
N LYS A 6 -1.88 0.15 -40.43
CA LYS A 6 -0.86 -0.21 -39.42
C LYS A 6 -0.69 0.87 -38.34
N LYS A 7 -0.61 2.15 -38.72
CA LYS A 7 -0.52 3.28 -37.76
C LYS A 7 -1.76 3.44 -36.90
N ARG A 8 -2.95 3.07 -37.39
CA ARG A 8 -4.18 3.08 -36.61
C ARG A 8 -4.20 1.95 -35.60
N LEU A 9 -3.82 0.74 -36.01
CA LEU A 9 -3.69 -0.43 -35.13
C LEU A 9 -2.70 -0.17 -33.98
N ALA A 10 -1.50 0.34 -34.29
CA ALA A 10 -0.50 0.64 -33.27
C ALA A 10 -1.00 1.63 -32.21
N ARG A 11 -1.78 2.65 -32.60
CA ARG A 11 -2.37 3.61 -31.66
C ARG A 11 -3.44 3.00 -30.77
N LEU A 12 -4.26 2.08 -31.30
CA LEU A 12 -5.29 1.40 -30.51
C LEU A 12 -4.66 0.42 -29.51
N VAL A 13 -3.59 -0.27 -29.91
CA VAL A 13 -2.82 -1.15 -29.01
C VAL A 13 -2.21 -0.32 -27.88
N ALA A 14 -1.52 0.77 -28.19
CA ALA A 14 -0.92 1.62 -27.15
C ALA A 14 -1.96 2.18 -26.15
N ALA A 15 -3.14 2.59 -26.63
CA ALA A 15 -4.21 3.08 -25.75
C ALA A 15 -4.81 1.96 -24.88
N LEU A 16 -4.85 0.73 -25.39
CA LEU A 16 -5.26 -0.43 -24.59
C LEU A 16 -4.22 -0.73 -23.51
N ASP A 17 -2.94 -0.77 -23.88
CA ASP A 17 -1.83 -1.03 -22.95
C ASP A 17 -1.81 0.01 -21.81
N GLU A 18 -2.02 1.29 -22.14
CA GLU A 18 -2.12 2.38 -21.15
C GLU A 18 -3.30 2.17 -20.20
N SER A 19 -4.49 1.89 -20.75
CA SER A 19 -5.69 1.63 -19.94
C SER A 19 -5.56 0.40 -19.05
N GLU A 20 -4.87 -0.65 -19.52
CA GLU A 20 -4.60 -1.85 -18.73
C GLU A 20 -3.61 -1.56 -17.60
N SER A 21 -2.54 -0.81 -17.89
CA SER A 21 -1.58 -0.36 -16.85
C SER A 21 -2.26 0.47 -15.77
N GLU A 22 -3.08 1.46 -16.13
CA GLU A 22 -3.83 2.27 -15.15
C GLU A 22 -4.75 1.41 -14.26
N ALA A 23 -5.39 0.39 -14.86
CA ALA A 23 -6.25 -0.51 -14.12
C ALA A 23 -5.45 -1.40 -13.16
N ILE A 24 -4.27 -1.88 -13.56
CA ILE A 24 -3.34 -2.63 -12.72
C ILE A 24 -2.86 -1.74 -11.57
N ASP A 25 -2.36 -0.54 -11.87
CA ASP A 25 -1.85 0.41 -10.86
C ASP A 25 -2.91 0.73 -9.82
N ARG A 26 -4.16 0.94 -10.25
CA ARG A 26 -5.28 1.17 -9.33
C ARG A 26 -5.54 -0.04 -8.43
N ARG A 27 -5.52 -1.27 -8.96
CA ARG A 27 -5.72 -2.48 -8.15
C ARG A 27 -4.55 -2.70 -7.19
N CYS A 28 -3.31 -2.54 -7.64
CA CYS A 28 -2.12 -2.60 -6.79
C CYS A 28 -2.17 -1.57 -5.66
N THR A 29 -2.58 -0.34 -5.97
CA THR A 29 -2.80 0.71 -4.96
C THR A 29 -3.85 0.33 -3.94
N LEU A 30 -4.99 -0.24 -4.36
CA LEU A 30 -6.04 -0.69 -3.44
C LEU A 30 -5.59 -1.86 -2.56
N ARG A 31 -4.83 -2.82 -3.11
CA ARG A 31 -4.23 -3.91 -2.31
C ARG A 31 -3.24 -3.37 -1.29
N PHE A 32 -2.37 -2.44 -1.69
CA PHE A 32 -1.46 -1.77 -0.78
C PHE A 32 -2.22 -1.10 0.37
N TYR A 33 -3.28 -0.33 0.08
CA TYR A 33 -4.10 0.27 1.13
C TYR A 33 -4.83 -0.75 2.01
N ALA A 34 -5.20 -1.91 1.48
CA ALA A 34 -5.80 -2.98 2.28
C ALA A 34 -4.80 -3.48 3.34
N TYR A 35 -3.55 -3.76 2.95
CA TYR A 35 -2.48 -4.12 3.89
C TYR A 35 -2.23 -3.01 4.93
N VAL A 36 -2.12 -1.76 4.48
CA VAL A 36 -1.94 -0.61 5.39
C VAL A 36 -3.07 -0.49 6.41
N CYS A 37 -4.33 -0.69 5.99
CA CYS A 37 -5.47 -0.62 6.91
C CYS A 37 -5.44 -1.77 7.93
N GLU A 38 -5.04 -2.97 7.50
CA GLU A 38 -4.88 -4.13 8.38
C GLU A 38 -3.82 -3.88 9.45
N ASP A 39 -2.61 -3.46 9.06
CA ASP A 39 -1.52 -3.13 10.00
C ASP A 39 -1.95 -2.07 11.02
N ILE A 40 -2.61 -1.00 10.55
CA ILE A 40 -3.08 0.08 11.42
C ILE A 40 -4.12 -0.42 12.40
N ARG A 41 -5.09 -1.21 11.94
CA ARG A 41 -6.16 -1.75 12.79
C ARG A 41 -5.57 -2.66 13.87
N GLU A 42 -4.74 -3.61 13.48
CA GLU A 42 -4.11 -4.56 14.40
C GLU A 42 -3.28 -3.81 15.48
N ALA A 43 -2.48 -2.83 15.06
CA ALA A 43 -1.72 -1.99 15.98
C ALA A 43 -2.61 -1.16 16.92
N MET A 44 -3.72 -0.60 16.45
CA MET A 44 -4.68 0.11 17.30
C MET A 44 -5.32 -0.82 18.32
N GLU A 45 -5.78 -1.99 17.89
CA GLU A 45 -6.41 -3.00 18.76
C GLU A 45 -5.43 -3.52 19.82
N TRP A 46 -4.20 -3.83 19.45
CA TRP A 46 -3.13 -4.22 20.39
C TRP A 46 -2.82 -3.16 21.43
N ARG A 47 -3.01 -1.88 21.10
CA ARG A 47 -2.82 -0.76 22.03
C ARG A 47 -4.09 -0.37 22.79
N GLY A 48 -5.17 -1.12 22.63
CA GLY A 48 -6.47 -0.82 23.25
C GLY A 48 -7.09 0.48 22.74
N ILE A 49 -6.77 0.88 21.52
CA ILE A 49 -7.32 2.06 20.84
C ILE A 49 -8.42 1.57 19.89
N ASP A 50 -9.61 2.14 20.02
CA ASP A 50 -10.73 1.82 19.13
C ASP A 50 -10.46 2.29 17.68
N PRO A 51 -10.39 1.39 16.69
CA PRO A 51 -10.20 1.76 15.28
C PRO A 51 -11.22 2.77 14.77
N ALA A 52 -12.43 2.80 15.34
CA ALA A 52 -13.49 3.74 14.95
C ALA A 52 -13.14 5.22 15.22
N CYS A 53 -12.12 5.51 16.03
CA CYS A 53 -11.64 6.89 16.22
C CYS A 53 -10.84 7.42 15.02
N SER A 54 -10.40 6.54 14.10
CA SER A 54 -9.62 6.89 12.93
C SER A 54 -10.50 7.12 11.70
N ARG A 55 -10.87 8.39 11.46
CA ARG A 55 -11.59 8.81 10.25
C ARG A 55 -10.90 8.38 8.93
N PRO A 56 -9.57 8.54 8.74
CA PRO A 56 -8.90 8.12 7.50
C PRO A 56 -8.96 6.60 7.28
N LEU A 57 -8.87 5.81 8.36
CA LEU A 57 -9.01 4.35 8.32
C LEU A 57 -10.41 3.96 7.85
N LEU A 58 -11.45 4.44 8.53
CA LEU A 58 -12.85 4.17 8.14
C LEU A 58 -13.15 4.59 6.70
N ALA A 59 -12.62 5.74 6.27
CA ALA A 59 -12.83 6.25 4.91
C ALA A 59 -12.17 5.37 3.84
N MET A 60 -11.00 4.79 4.12
CA MET A 60 -10.33 3.88 3.18
C MET A 60 -10.99 2.51 3.18
N GLU A 61 -11.33 1.96 4.35
CA GLU A 61 -12.04 0.69 4.46
C GLU A 61 -13.39 0.71 3.72
N ALA A 62 -14.11 1.83 3.78
CA ALA A 62 -15.32 2.02 2.99
C ALA A 62 -15.06 1.99 1.47
N LYS A 63 -13.91 2.50 1.00
CA LYS A 63 -13.51 2.41 -0.41
C LYS A 63 -13.14 0.97 -0.78
N LEU A 64 -12.47 0.25 0.13
CA LEU A 64 -12.05 -1.13 -0.06
C LEU A 64 -13.22 -2.13 -0.01
N ALA A 65 -14.33 -1.79 0.65
CA ALA A 65 -15.50 -2.66 0.73
C ALA A 65 -16.09 -3.03 -0.65
N GLY A 66 -15.91 -2.17 -1.66
CA GLY A 66 -16.31 -2.43 -3.05
C GLY A 66 -15.20 -3.00 -3.94
N PHE A 67 -13.99 -3.21 -3.40
CA PHE A 67 -12.85 -3.70 -4.16
C PHE A 67 -12.96 -5.22 -4.35
N VAL A 68 -13.10 -5.65 -5.59
CA VAL A 68 -13.12 -7.06 -5.96
C VAL A 68 -11.70 -7.48 -6.32
N ASP A 69 -11.13 -8.38 -5.52
CA ASP A 69 -9.76 -8.85 -5.68
C ASP A 69 -9.72 -10.38 -5.80
N THR A 70 -9.93 -10.87 -7.02
CA THR A 70 -9.92 -12.32 -7.29
C THR A 70 -8.48 -12.85 -7.42
N PRO A 71 -8.25 -14.15 -7.15
CA PRO A 71 -6.95 -14.77 -7.36
C PRO A 71 -6.40 -14.55 -8.79
N GLU A 72 -7.24 -14.63 -9.81
CA GLU A 72 -6.82 -14.48 -11.20
C GLU A 72 -6.32 -13.07 -11.51
N LEU A 73 -6.95 -12.04 -10.92
CA LEU A 73 -6.48 -10.66 -11.02
C LEU A 73 -5.16 -10.47 -10.27
N ARG A 74 -4.99 -11.09 -9.11
CA ARG A 74 -3.72 -11.03 -8.35
C ARG A 74 -2.57 -11.65 -9.14
N ASP A 75 -2.78 -12.82 -9.72
CA ASP A 75 -1.75 -13.53 -10.49
C ASP A 75 -1.33 -12.71 -11.72
N THR A 76 -2.31 -12.14 -12.43
CA THR A 76 -2.08 -11.33 -13.63
C THR A 76 -1.33 -10.04 -13.29
N ASP A 77 -1.80 -9.31 -12.28
CA ASP A 77 -1.18 -8.06 -11.85
C ASP A 77 0.22 -8.31 -11.25
N GLY A 78 0.38 -9.41 -10.49
CA GLY A 78 1.66 -9.81 -9.91
C GLY A 78 2.71 -10.12 -10.97
N ALA A 79 2.35 -10.83 -12.03
CA ALA A 79 3.24 -11.09 -13.16
C ALA A 79 3.67 -9.79 -13.86
N TYR A 80 2.73 -8.85 -14.04
CA TYR A 80 3.03 -7.53 -14.61
C TYR A 80 3.98 -6.72 -13.73
N CYS A 81 3.69 -6.62 -12.43
CA CYS A 81 4.52 -5.90 -11.47
C CYS A 81 5.92 -6.50 -11.35
N ALA A 82 6.05 -7.83 -11.34
CA ALA A 82 7.35 -8.49 -11.31
C ALA A 82 8.19 -8.18 -12.55
N ALA A 83 7.57 -8.15 -13.74
CA ALA A 83 8.25 -7.74 -14.96
C ALA A 83 8.72 -6.28 -14.88
N LYS A 84 7.86 -5.37 -14.39
CA LYS A 84 8.20 -3.95 -14.23
C LYS A 84 9.30 -3.69 -13.21
N GLN A 85 9.26 -4.41 -12.08
CA GLN A 85 10.32 -4.32 -11.07
C GLN A 85 11.66 -4.81 -11.63
N ALA A 86 11.67 -5.89 -12.40
CA ALA A 86 12.90 -6.37 -13.04
C ALA A 86 13.47 -5.36 -14.05
N GLU A 87 12.61 -4.66 -14.80
CA GLU A 87 13.01 -3.56 -15.69
C GLU A 87 13.66 -2.41 -14.89
N ALA A 88 13.00 -1.92 -13.83
CA ALA A 88 13.51 -0.82 -12.99
C ALA A 88 14.86 -1.17 -12.33
N LEU A 89 14.98 -2.37 -11.77
CA LEU A 89 16.23 -2.83 -11.14
C LEU A 89 17.37 -2.95 -12.15
N ALA A 90 17.09 -3.36 -13.40
CA ALA A 90 18.09 -3.39 -14.46
C ALA A 90 18.58 -1.97 -14.85
N GLU A 91 17.75 -0.96 -14.64
CA GLU A 91 18.09 0.46 -14.81
C GLU A 91 18.77 1.08 -13.57
N GLY A 92 18.90 0.30 -12.48
CA GLY A 92 19.52 0.72 -11.23
C GLY A 92 18.59 1.48 -10.29
N ASP A 93 17.28 1.41 -10.51
CA ASP A 93 16.24 2.01 -9.67
C ASP A 93 15.60 0.94 -8.77
N ASP A 94 15.74 1.08 -7.45
CA ASP A 94 15.03 0.26 -6.46
C ASP A 94 14.07 1.14 -5.64
N PRO A 95 12.92 1.51 -6.23
CA PRO A 95 11.98 2.42 -5.58
C PRO A 95 11.31 1.80 -4.35
N TRP A 96 11.36 0.47 -4.22
CA TRP A 96 10.73 -0.25 -3.11
C TRP A 96 11.62 -0.26 -1.87
N GLY A 97 12.92 -0.49 -2.02
CA GLY A 97 13.88 -0.40 -0.92
C GLY A 97 13.90 1.00 -0.29
N GLU A 98 13.92 2.06 -1.12
CA GLU A 98 13.89 3.44 -0.63
C GLU A 98 12.59 3.77 0.12
N ALA A 99 11.45 3.26 -0.36
CA ALA A 99 10.16 3.46 0.28
C ALA A 99 10.07 2.75 1.64
N GLU A 100 10.57 1.51 1.75
CA GLU A 100 10.63 0.76 3.00
C GLU A 100 11.48 1.49 4.05
N ASP A 101 12.69 1.92 3.68
CA ASP A 101 13.59 2.68 4.55
C ASP A 101 12.95 3.98 5.03
N ALA A 102 12.27 4.71 4.13
CA ALA A 102 11.58 5.95 4.48
C ALA A 102 10.43 5.73 5.47
N VAL A 103 9.63 4.68 5.29
CA VAL A 103 8.54 4.32 6.20
C VAL A 103 9.10 3.92 7.56
N MET A 104 10.15 3.10 7.60
CA MET A 104 10.79 2.68 8.84
C MET A 104 11.43 3.85 9.60
N LEU A 105 12.07 4.77 8.88
CA LEU A 105 12.62 6.01 9.44
C LEU A 105 11.52 6.89 10.03
N ALA A 106 10.41 7.06 9.32
CA ALA A 106 9.25 7.80 9.82
C ALA A 106 8.66 7.16 11.11
N GLY A 107 8.73 5.84 11.23
CA GLY A 107 8.27 5.10 12.41
C GLY A 107 9.10 5.37 13.67
N GLN A 108 10.39 5.68 13.53
CA GLN A 108 11.30 5.90 14.67
C GLN A 108 10.81 6.99 15.62
N ARG A 109 10.10 8.02 15.11
CA ARG A 109 9.56 9.11 15.93
C ARG A 109 8.53 8.67 16.95
N TYR A 110 7.92 7.50 16.76
CA TYR A 110 6.91 6.93 17.64
C TYR A 110 7.49 5.98 18.69
N LEU A 111 8.79 5.72 18.66
CA LEU A 111 9.44 4.82 19.62
C LEU A 111 9.50 5.38 21.05
N ASP A 112 9.15 6.65 21.24
CA ASP A 112 8.95 7.27 22.55
C ASP A 112 7.56 7.01 23.14
N GLY A 113 6.69 6.29 22.42
CA GLY A 113 5.30 6.04 22.79
C GLY A 113 4.33 7.14 22.39
N SER A 114 4.78 8.17 21.68
CA SER A 114 3.92 9.18 21.07
C SER A 114 2.95 8.53 20.07
N ARG A 115 1.85 9.24 19.79
CA ARG A 115 0.77 8.74 18.93
C ARG A 115 0.47 9.74 17.83
N PRO A 116 0.13 9.29 16.61
CA PRO A 116 -0.40 10.17 15.59
C PRO A 116 -1.77 10.72 16.03
N ASP A 117 -2.17 11.84 15.45
CA ASP A 117 -3.54 12.30 15.55
C ASP A 117 -4.41 11.44 14.63
N PHE A 118 -4.97 10.35 15.17
CA PHE A 118 -5.78 9.39 14.41
C PHE A 118 -6.97 10.03 13.70
N ARG A 119 -7.42 11.22 14.13
CA ARG A 119 -8.57 11.89 13.50
C ARG A 119 -8.20 12.59 12.19
N PHE A 120 -6.97 13.06 12.04
CA PHE A 120 -6.56 13.94 10.93
C PHE A 120 -5.31 13.50 10.18
N ALA A 121 -4.45 12.68 10.80
CA ALA A 121 -3.26 12.14 10.15
C ALA A 121 -3.65 11.30 8.93
N SER A 122 -2.85 11.31 7.87
CA SER A 122 -3.09 10.44 6.71
C SER A 122 -2.80 8.98 7.06
N LEU A 123 -3.31 8.02 6.27
CA LEU A 123 -2.95 6.60 6.47
C LEU A 123 -1.44 6.37 6.40
N LEU A 124 -0.75 7.00 5.45
CA LEU A 124 0.70 6.90 5.31
C LEU A 124 1.46 7.56 6.46
N GLU A 125 0.80 8.39 7.26
CA GLU A 125 1.37 8.96 8.47
C GLU A 125 1.13 8.06 9.70
N ILE A 126 -0.01 7.38 9.74
CA ILE A 126 -0.38 6.44 10.81
C ILE A 126 0.34 5.09 10.61
N TRP A 127 0.61 4.69 9.38
CA TRP A 127 1.20 3.39 9.06
C TRP A 127 2.61 3.19 9.65
N PRO A 128 3.55 4.16 9.56
CA PRO A 128 4.82 4.07 10.28
C PRO A 128 4.68 3.90 11.79
N TRP A 129 3.64 4.50 12.40
CA TRP A 129 3.34 4.26 13.81
C TRP A 129 2.94 2.80 14.03
N ALA A 130 2.05 2.25 13.19
CA ALA A 130 1.58 0.87 13.31
C ALA A 130 2.75 -0.14 13.25
N LEU A 131 3.65 0.03 12.28
CA LEU A 131 4.78 -0.87 12.02
C LEU A 131 5.83 -0.96 13.13
N VAL A 132 5.83 -0.04 14.09
CA VAL A 132 6.77 -0.06 15.23
C VAL A 132 6.13 -0.41 16.55
N GLN A 133 4.82 -0.73 16.58
CA GLN A 133 4.13 -1.00 17.85
C GLN A 133 4.59 -2.30 18.51
N ASP A 134 5.02 -3.30 17.73
CA ASP A 134 5.64 -4.54 18.21
C ASP A 134 6.92 -4.28 19.03
N ARG A 135 7.69 -3.24 18.66
CA ARG A 135 8.94 -2.83 19.32
C ARG A 135 8.73 -2.06 20.63
N LEU A 136 7.50 -1.62 20.91
CA LEU A 136 7.15 -0.72 22.02
C LEU A 136 6.35 -1.40 23.14
N LEU A 137 6.43 -2.72 23.19
CA LEU A 137 6.00 -3.51 24.34
C LEU A 137 6.95 -3.28 25.54
N PRO A 138 6.52 -3.52 26.79
CA PRO A 138 7.38 -4.30 27.66
C PRO A 138 7.31 -5.76 27.21
N ALA A 139 8.43 -6.51 27.27
CA ALA A 139 8.31 -7.94 27.56
C ALA A 139 7.33 -8.05 28.75
N ILE A 140 6.22 -8.76 28.57
CA ILE A 140 5.11 -8.86 29.54
C ILE A 140 5.69 -8.85 30.96
N PRO A 141 5.30 -7.92 31.86
CA PRO A 141 5.76 -8.00 33.24
C PRO A 141 5.21 -9.32 33.80
N ASP A 142 6.10 -10.25 34.15
CA ASP A 142 5.73 -11.36 35.01
C ASP A 142 5.05 -10.76 36.23
N GLY A 143 3.77 -11.09 36.40
CA GLY A 143 3.02 -10.67 37.58
C GLY A 143 3.77 -11.10 38.85
N GLY A 144 4.15 -10.12 39.67
CA GLY A 144 4.74 -10.27 40.98
C GLY A 144 4.10 -9.31 41.96
#